data_AF-A0A7V3A2P6-F1
#
_entry.id   AF-A0A7V3A2P6-F1
#
_cell.length_a   1.000
_cell.length_b   1.000
_cell.length_c   1.000
_cell.angle_alpha   90.00
_cell.angle_beta   90.00
_cell.angle_gamma   90.00
#
_symmetry.space_group_name_H-M   'P 1'
#
loop_
_entity.id
_entity.type
_entity.pdbx_description
1 polymer ?
#
loop_
_entity_poly.entity_id
_entity_poly.type
_entity_poly.pdbx_seq_one_letter_code
_entity_poly.pdbx_strand_id
1 'polypeptide(L)'
;MILLQTQFQFFAKPDPTQSLIAIIILGILLGAFFLWAILTSRTSRKPGAYSRREFRKRAKKLGLSRDQMHQLEYYLKATKYLSPLRVLENSKALDGFLRKALASIDGQNISEEEKEKRKFTLYQIRQTIEANTREEKILASTLSLPLHTEVTIKTPSGESYPSYITSNMQSMLGLECPIAEEAGKGYPWKKDEELGIVIVRGGTEVYAYKAKVLGYKRVRGVLSVFVTHGRNLKQIQKRKFRRKEISKPAIFYPVEVVQSTKGKEIEKQAVVNRNRRGMGTLQDISAGGCAILARGPLPAGSLIRIEFETERGKPIVGYGKVKGITKIPRGGIMHVQFTNVSRQHLTKILDYIYEYSSAPAGVGKSA
;
A
#
# COMPACT_ATOMS: atom_id res chain seq x y z
N MET A 1 44.34 68.05 -59.88
CA MET A 1 45.47 68.48 -59.03
C MET A 1 44.94 69.56 -58.10
N ILE A 2 45.42 69.61 -56.84
CA ILE A 2 44.91 70.38 -55.69
C ILE A 2 43.85 69.63 -54.85
N LEU A 3 44.40 68.93 -53.85
CA LEU A 3 43.78 68.39 -52.65
C LEU A 3 43.43 69.53 -51.68
N LEU A 4 42.23 69.52 -51.10
CA LEU A 4 41.89 70.30 -49.91
C LEU A 4 41.75 69.34 -48.73
N GLN A 5 42.80 69.28 -47.91
CA GLN A 5 42.80 68.68 -46.58
C GLN A 5 41.87 69.49 -45.68
N THR A 6 40.82 68.85 -45.14
CA THR A 6 40.12 69.33 -43.96
C THR A 6 40.52 68.43 -42.79
N GLN A 7 41.40 68.94 -41.92
CA GLN A 7 41.71 68.29 -40.65
C GLN A 7 40.59 68.61 -39.65
N PHE A 8 39.77 67.61 -39.33
CA PHE A 8 38.88 67.68 -38.19
C PHE A 8 39.57 67.09 -36.96
N GLN A 9 39.95 67.94 -36.00
CA GLN A 9 40.33 67.51 -34.66
C GLN A 9 39.07 67.30 -33.81
N PHE A 10 38.57 66.06 -33.75
CA PHE A 10 37.47 65.66 -32.86
C PHE A 10 37.92 64.61 -31.84
N PHE A 11 38.92 64.92 -31.02
CA PHE A 11 39.09 64.22 -29.75
C PHE A 11 39.54 65.21 -28.69
N ALA A 12 38.57 65.71 -27.91
CA ALA A 12 38.85 66.35 -26.64
C ALA A 12 39.71 65.38 -25.83
N LYS A 13 40.85 65.86 -25.32
CA LYS A 13 41.77 65.03 -24.52
C LYS A 13 40.95 64.41 -23.38
N PRO A 14 40.93 63.08 -23.25
CA PRO A 14 40.13 62.42 -22.22
C PRO A 14 40.57 62.92 -20.86
N ASP A 15 39.64 63.52 -20.12
CA ASP A 15 39.87 63.95 -18.76
C ASP A 15 40.21 62.69 -17.93
N PRO A 16 41.42 62.62 -17.33
CA PRO A 16 41.87 61.44 -16.60
C PRO A 16 40.91 61.07 -15.47
N THR A 17 40.18 62.04 -14.92
CA THR A 17 39.17 61.81 -13.88
C THR A 17 37.95 61.05 -14.43
N GLN A 18 37.49 61.38 -15.63
CA GLN A 18 36.37 60.69 -16.27
C GLN A 18 36.74 59.27 -16.69
N SER A 19 37.96 59.06 -17.20
CA SER A 19 38.46 57.71 -17.50
C SER A 19 38.56 56.84 -16.25
N LEU A 20 39.01 57.39 -15.13
CA LEU A 20 39.09 56.67 -13.86
C LEU A 20 37.69 56.25 -13.35
N ILE A 21 36.72 57.18 -13.40
CA ILE A 21 35.33 56.91 -12.99
C ILE A 21 34.72 55.79 -13.86
N ALA A 22 34.94 55.84 -15.18
CA ALA A 22 34.45 54.81 -16.10
C ALA A 22 35.01 53.41 -15.79
N ILE A 23 36.30 53.32 -15.46
CA ILE A 23 36.95 52.05 -15.09
C ILE A 23 36.37 51.49 -13.78
N ILE A 24 36.14 52.35 -12.79
CA ILE A 24 35.55 51.93 -11.50
C ILE A 24 34.13 51.39 -11.70
N ILE A 25 33.30 52.09 -12.47
CA ILE A 25 31.92 51.65 -12.77
C ILE A 25 31.93 50.32 -13.52
N LEU A 26 32.81 50.16 -14.51
CA LEU A 26 32.94 48.90 -15.26
C LEU A 26 33.40 47.75 -14.36
N GLY A 27 34.33 48.01 -13.43
CA GLY A 27 34.78 47.05 -12.45
C GLY A 27 33.67 46.58 -11.50
N ILE A 28 32.84 47.50 -11.01
CA ILE A 28 31.68 47.18 -10.16
C ILE A 28 30.65 46.36 -10.94
N LEU A 29 30.34 46.73 -12.18
CA LEU A 29 29.39 45.99 -13.01
C LEU A 29 29.87 44.57 -13.33
N LEU A 30 31.15 44.39 -13.65
CA LEU A 30 31.75 43.07 -13.84
C LEU A 30 31.73 42.26 -12.55
N GLY A 31 32.07 42.87 -11.41
CA GLY A 31 32.00 42.23 -10.10
C GLY A 31 30.59 41.75 -9.76
N ALA A 32 29.58 42.59 -9.99
CA ALA A 32 28.17 42.25 -9.79
C ALA A 32 27.70 41.13 -10.74
N PHE A 33 28.13 41.16 -12.01
CA PHE A 33 27.83 40.11 -12.98
C PHE A 33 28.43 38.76 -12.58
N PHE A 34 29.68 38.73 -12.12
CA PHE A 34 30.32 37.50 -11.62
C PHE A 34 29.63 36.97 -10.36
N LEU A 35 29.28 37.84 -9.41
CA LEU A 35 28.51 37.47 -8.22
C LEU A 35 27.14 36.89 -8.59
N TRP A 36 26.42 37.52 -9.52
CA TRP A 36 25.14 37.05 -10.01
C TRP A 36 25.26 35.70 -10.75
N ALA A 37 26.30 35.51 -11.56
CA ALA A 37 26.56 34.25 -12.25
C ALA A 37 26.90 33.11 -11.27
N ILE A 38 27.65 33.38 -10.20
CA ILE A 38 27.96 32.39 -9.16
C ILE A 38 26.71 32.04 -8.33
N LEU A 39 25.86 33.02 -8.04
CA LEU A 39 24.61 32.80 -7.32
C LEU A 39 23.58 32.02 -8.16
N THR A 40 23.48 32.29 -9.46
CA THR A 40 22.51 31.65 -10.37
C THR A 40 22.98 30.29 -10.90
N SER A 41 24.28 30.04 -11.02
CA SER A 41 24.83 28.71 -11.37
C SER A 41 24.61 27.65 -10.29
N ARG A 42 24.33 28.06 -9.04
CA ARG A 42 23.89 27.14 -7.97
C ARG A 42 22.42 26.70 -8.11
N THR A 43 21.64 27.37 -8.94
CA THR A 43 20.21 27.08 -9.15
C THR A 43 19.89 26.27 -10.41
N SER A 44 20.86 25.99 -11.30
CA SER A 44 20.64 25.06 -12.42
C SER A 44 20.76 23.61 -11.95
N ARG A 45 19.82 23.16 -11.10
CA ARG A 45 19.67 21.73 -10.80
C ARG A 45 19.27 21.04 -12.11
N LYS A 46 20.16 20.19 -12.64
CA LYS A 46 19.82 19.30 -13.76
C LYS A 46 18.47 18.63 -13.49
N PRO A 47 17.56 18.51 -14.47
CA PRO A 47 16.31 17.78 -14.28
C PRO A 47 16.64 16.36 -13.78
N GLY A 48 16.14 16.01 -12.58
CA GLY A 48 16.46 14.76 -11.89
C GLY A 48 17.56 14.83 -10.81
N ALA A 49 18.16 16.00 -10.55
CA ALA A 49 19.09 16.19 -9.43
C ALA A 49 18.33 16.32 -8.11
N TYR A 50 18.33 15.25 -7.32
CA TYR A 50 17.79 15.22 -5.96
C TYR A 50 18.90 15.01 -4.93
N SER A 51 18.66 15.46 -3.69
CA SER A 51 19.57 15.17 -2.57
C SER A 51 19.50 13.67 -2.23
N ARG A 52 20.56 12.91 -2.56
CA ARG A 52 20.66 11.49 -2.18
C ARG A 52 20.49 11.29 -0.67
N ARG A 53 21.02 12.22 0.13
CA ARG A 53 20.89 12.21 1.59
C ARG A 53 19.43 12.32 2.02
N GLU A 54 18.69 13.23 1.42
CA GLU A 54 17.27 13.44 1.71
C GLU A 54 16.43 12.23 1.31
N PHE A 55 16.66 11.69 0.11
CA PHE A 55 16.01 10.48 -0.37
C PHE A 55 16.25 9.30 0.56
N ARG A 56 17.51 9.02 0.94
CA ARG A 56 17.85 7.94 1.88
C ARG A 56 17.23 8.16 3.25
N LYS A 57 17.20 9.40 3.75
CA LYS A 57 16.53 9.74 5.01
C LYS A 57 15.04 9.41 4.94
N ARG A 58 14.36 9.77 3.85
CA ARG A 58 12.93 9.48 3.65
C ARG A 58 12.67 7.98 3.45
N ALA A 59 13.47 7.31 2.63
CA ALA A 59 13.40 5.87 2.40
C ALA A 59 13.60 5.07 3.70
N LYS A 60 14.58 5.46 4.53
CA LYS A 60 14.80 4.88 5.86
C LYS A 60 13.60 5.11 6.79
N LYS A 61 12.98 6.30 6.76
CA LYS A 61 11.74 6.57 7.52
C LYS A 61 10.59 5.66 7.09
N LEU A 62 10.54 5.26 5.81
CA LEU A 62 9.58 4.29 5.27
C LEU A 62 9.96 2.82 5.51
N GLY A 63 11.00 2.55 6.30
CA GLY A 63 11.40 1.19 6.69
C GLY A 63 12.25 0.44 5.67
N LEU A 64 12.75 1.10 4.61
CA LEU A 64 13.60 0.43 3.62
C LEU A 64 15.00 0.11 4.18
N SER A 65 15.48 -1.10 3.89
CA SER A 65 16.84 -1.53 4.23
C SER A 65 17.89 -0.82 3.37
N ARG A 66 19.18 -0.89 3.77
CA ARG A 66 20.28 -0.32 2.97
C ARG A 66 20.32 -0.91 1.56
N ASP A 67 20.19 -2.23 1.44
CA ASP A 67 20.22 -2.93 0.16
C ASP A 67 19.04 -2.54 -0.73
N GLN A 68 17.85 -2.43 -0.14
CA GLN A 68 16.64 -1.95 -0.84
C GLN A 68 16.81 -0.51 -1.34
N MET A 69 17.39 0.38 -0.53
CA MET A 69 17.70 1.75 -0.96
C MET A 69 18.70 1.78 -2.11
N HIS A 70 19.76 0.98 -2.06
CA HIS A 70 20.74 0.88 -3.13
C HIS A 70 20.14 0.37 -4.44
N GLN A 71 19.32 -0.68 -4.37
CA GLN A 71 18.57 -1.21 -5.52
C GLN A 71 17.63 -0.16 -6.11
N LEU A 72 16.85 0.51 -5.26
CA LEU A 72 15.92 1.55 -5.70
C LEU A 72 16.65 2.72 -6.38
N GLU A 73 17.77 3.19 -5.81
CA GLU A 73 18.61 4.24 -6.41
C GLU A 73 19.22 3.80 -7.76
N TYR A 74 19.63 2.54 -7.88
CA TYR A 74 20.15 1.98 -9.13
C TYR A 74 19.10 2.06 -10.25
N TYR A 75 17.88 1.58 -10.00
CA TYR A 75 16.82 1.59 -11.01
C TYR A 75 16.27 3.00 -11.29
N LEU A 76 16.27 3.91 -10.31
CA LEU A 76 15.92 5.31 -10.54
C LEU A 76 16.86 5.98 -11.55
N LYS A 77 18.16 5.68 -11.48
CA LYS A 77 19.16 6.17 -12.44
C LYS A 77 19.01 5.47 -13.80
N ALA A 78 18.92 4.13 -13.80
CA ALA A 78 18.82 3.34 -15.03
C ALA A 78 17.59 3.72 -15.86
N THR A 79 16.45 3.98 -15.22
CA THR A 79 15.18 4.37 -15.88
C THR A 79 15.05 5.87 -16.14
N LYS A 80 16.05 6.68 -15.77
CA LYS A 80 16.04 8.16 -15.86
C LYS A 80 14.78 8.80 -15.28
N TYR A 81 14.30 8.31 -14.14
CA TYR A 81 13.06 8.80 -13.53
C TYR A 81 13.24 10.22 -12.96
N LEU A 82 12.48 11.20 -13.49
CA LEU A 82 12.68 12.63 -13.24
C LEU A 82 12.47 13.07 -11.79
N SER A 83 11.65 12.36 -11.01
CA SER A 83 11.29 12.78 -9.64
C SER A 83 11.45 11.65 -8.61
N PRO A 84 12.68 11.36 -8.15
CA PRO A 84 12.95 10.27 -7.20
C PRO A 84 12.24 10.37 -5.85
N LEU A 85 12.11 11.57 -5.28
CA LEU A 85 11.37 11.76 -4.02
C LEU A 85 9.87 11.43 -4.18
N ARG A 86 9.28 11.77 -5.33
CA ARG A 86 7.86 11.50 -5.63
C ARG A 86 7.52 10.00 -5.63
N VAL A 87 8.50 9.15 -5.96
CA VAL A 87 8.36 7.67 -5.89
C VAL A 87 8.13 7.18 -4.46
N LEU A 88 8.62 7.90 -3.46
CA LEU A 88 8.42 7.54 -2.05
C LEU A 88 7.11 8.09 -1.47
N GLU A 89 6.56 9.15 -2.05
CA GLU A 89 5.41 9.89 -1.50
C GLU A 89 4.08 9.55 -2.17
N ASN A 90 4.12 9.14 -3.44
CA ASN A 90 2.93 8.93 -4.24
C ASN A 90 2.90 7.49 -4.78
N SER A 91 1.86 6.74 -4.41
CA SER A 91 1.70 5.35 -4.82
C SER A 91 1.60 5.18 -6.34
N LYS A 92 0.94 6.09 -7.05
CA LYS A 92 0.84 6.03 -8.53
C LYS A 92 2.20 6.29 -9.19
N ALA A 93 2.98 7.22 -8.63
CA ALA A 93 4.33 7.48 -9.11
C ALA A 93 5.25 6.27 -8.90
N LEU A 94 5.13 5.61 -7.73
CA LEU A 94 5.81 4.36 -7.42
C LEU A 94 5.42 3.24 -8.39
N ASP A 95 4.12 3.04 -8.62
CA ASP A 95 3.62 2.01 -9.54
C ASP A 95 4.14 2.25 -10.98
N GLY A 96 4.12 3.51 -11.45
CA GLY A 96 4.66 3.87 -12.76
C GLY A 96 6.18 3.70 -12.88
N PHE A 97 6.92 3.97 -11.80
CA PHE A 97 8.36 3.70 -11.72
C PHE A 97 8.66 2.20 -11.74
N LEU A 98 7.96 1.41 -10.90
CA LEU A 98 8.16 -0.03 -10.78
C LEU A 98 7.87 -0.76 -12.08
N ARG A 99 6.81 -0.37 -12.80
CA ARG A 99 6.53 -0.92 -14.14
C ARG A 99 7.71 -0.74 -15.10
N LYS A 100 8.33 0.45 -15.12
CA LYS A 100 9.53 0.72 -15.95
C LYS A 100 10.75 -0.07 -15.48
N ALA A 101 10.95 -0.15 -14.16
CA ALA A 101 12.09 -0.88 -13.59
C ALA A 101 11.99 -2.38 -13.86
N LEU A 102 10.79 -2.98 -13.74
CA LEU A 102 10.55 -4.39 -14.05
C LEU A 102 10.74 -4.69 -15.54
N ALA A 103 10.18 -3.86 -16.42
CA ALA A 103 10.42 -3.99 -17.86
C ALA A 103 11.92 -3.87 -18.22
N SER A 104 12.67 -3.02 -17.52
CA SER A 104 14.12 -2.92 -17.69
C SER A 104 14.87 -4.17 -17.22
N ILE A 105 14.39 -4.88 -16.19
CA ILE A 105 14.96 -6.15 -15.74
C ILE A 105 14.71 -7.25 -16.78
N ASP A 106 13.51 -7.28 -17.36
CA ASP A 106 13.15 -8.28 -18.38
C ASP A 106 14.04 -8.17 -19.63
N GLY A 107 14.38 -6.95 -20.03
CA GLY A 107 15.28 -6.68 -21.16
C GLY A 107 16.78 -6.87 -20.88
N GLN A 108 17.20 -7.20 -19.66
CA GLN A 108 18.61 -7.43 -19.35
C GLN A 108 19.05 -8.85 -19.78
N ASN A 109 20.23 -8.96 -20.38
CA ASN A 109 20.85 -10.24 -20.70
C ASN A 109 21.59 -10.82 -19.47
N ILE A 110 20.82 -11.20 -18.45
CA ILE A 110 21.27 -11.85 -17.22
C ILE A 110 20.48 -13.14 -17.00
N SER A 111 20.95 -14.01 -16.10
CA SER A 111 20.26 -15.26 -15.80
C SER A 111 18.84 -15.04 -15.27
N GLU A 112 17.92 -15.95 -15.59
CA GLU A 112 16.52 -15.87 -15.14
C GLU A 112 16.39 -15.87 -13.61
N GLU A 113 17.27 -16.59 -12.92
CA GLU A 113 17.32 -16.59 -11.45
C GLU A 113 17.67 -15.19 -10.90
N GLU A 114 18.60 -14.49 -11.55
CA GLU A 114 18.98 -13.15 -11.14
C GLU A 114 17.89 -12.12 -11.45
N LYS A 115 17.19 -12.26 -12.59
CA LYS A 115 15.99 -11.46 -12.90
C LYS A 115 14.93 -11.63 -11.81
N GLU A 116 14.59 -12.88 -11.46
CA GLU A 116 13.62 -13.19 -10.40
C GLU A 116 14.01 -12.58 -9.04
N LYS A 117 15.29 -12.67 -8.67
CA LYS A 117 15.79 -12.05 -7.43
C LYS A 117 15.62 -10.52 -7.42
N ARG A 118 15.94 -9.86 -8.54
CA ARG A 118 15.81 -8.40 -8.69
C ARG A 118 14.33 -7.97 -8.68
N LYS A 119 13.47 -8.66 -9.42
CA LYS A 119 12.01 -8.43 -9.41
C LYS A 119 11.41 -8.58 -8.02
N PHE A 120 11.73 -9.67 -7.34
CA PHE A 120 11.27 -9.91 -5.98
C PHE A 120 11.68 -8.79 -5.02
N THR A 121 12.91 -8.28 -5.14
CA THR A 121 13.40 -7.15 -4.32
C THR A 121 12.59 -5.87 -4.57
N LEU A 122 12.24 -5.57 -5.83
CA LEU A 122 11.38 -4.43 -6.17
C LEU A 122 9.97 -4.56 -5.58
N TYR A 123 9.41 -5.76 -5.59
CA TYR A 123 8.12 -6.01 -4.93
C TYR A 123 8.21 -5.87 -3.41
N GLN A 124 9.29 -6.32 -2.78
CA GLN A 124 9.49 -6.11 -1.35
C GLN A 124 9.60 -4.61 -0.99
N ILE A 125 10.27 -3.81 -1.83
CA ILE A 125 10.30 -2.35 -1.67
C ILE A 125 8.87 -1.79 -1.74
N ARG A 126 8.06 -2.19 -2.73
CA ARG A 126 6.67 -1.76 -2.87
C ARG A 126 5.85 -2.06 -1.63
N GLN A 127 5.93 -3.30 -1.14
CA GLN A 127 5.20 -3.74 0.06
C GLN A 127 5.64 -2.99 1.31
N THR A 128 6.94 -2.75 1.47
CA THR A 128 7.49 -2.05 2.64
C THR A 128 7.00 -0.60 2.67
N ILE A 129 7.07 0.11 1.52
CA ILE A 129 6.55 1.47 1.41
C ILE A 129 5.04 1.49 1.69
N GLU A 130 4.29 0.55 1.10
CA GLU A 130 2.84 0.46 1.28
C GLU A 130 2.43 0.25 2.74
N ALA A 131 3.07 -0.69 3.43
CA ALA A 131 2.77 -1.01 4.83
C ALA A 131 3.02 0.21 5.74
N ASN A 132 4.18 0.85 5.62
CA ASN A 132 4.55 1.98 6.48
C ASN A 132 3.78 3.27 6.14
N THR A 133 3.36 3.45 4.89
CA THR A 133 2.51 4.60 4.51
C THR A 133 1.10 4.49 5.09
N ARG A 134 0.59 3.26 5.31
CA ARG A 134 -0.72 3.02 5.94
C ARG A 134 -0.68 3.26 7.45
N GLU A 135 0.43 2.95 8.13
CA GLU A 135 0.58 3.19 9.57
C GLU A 135 0.51 4.69 9.93
N GLU A 136 0.94 5.59 9.03
CA GLU A 136 0.79 7.05 9.25
C GLU A 136 -0.69 7.53 9.19
N LYS A 137 -1.65 6.68 8.77
CA LYS A 137 -3.08 7.05 8.55
C LYS A 137 -4.07 6.43 9.55
N ILE A 138 -3.61 5.98 10.71
CA ILE A 138 -4.47 5.35 11.74
C ILE A 138 -5.54 6.35 12.21
N LEU A 139 -6.80 5.93 12.19
CA LEU A 139 -7.93 6.72 12.68
C LEU A 139 -7.82 6.89 14.21
N ALA A 140 -7.62 8.11 14.69
CA ALA A 140 -7.49 8.37 16.13
C ALA A 140 -8.84 8.46 16.86
N SER A 141 -9.90 8.89 16.17
CA SER A 141 -11.22 9.18 16.74
C SER A 141 -12.35 8.94 15.73
N THR A 142 -13.56 8.64 16.22
CA THR A 142 -14.75 8.54 15.38
C THR A 142 -15.29 9.89 14.89
N LEU A 143 -14.78 11.03 15.41
CA LEU A 143 -15.24 12.37 15.03
C LEU A 143 -15.03 12.68 13.54
N SER A 144 -14.00 12.12 12.90
CA SER A 144 -13.71 12.36 11.49
C SER A 144 -14.40 11.36 10.55
N LEU A 145 -15.34 10.55 11.05
CA LEU A 145 -16.02 9.55 10.22
C LEU A 145 -17.12 10.20 9.36
N PRO A 146 -17.16 9.88 8.06
CA PRO A 146 -18.27 10.28 7.20
C PRO A 146 -19.59 9.62 7.64
N LEU A 147 -20.70 10.29 7.35
CA LEU A 147 -22.02 9.67 7.41
C LEU A 147 -22.08 8.47 6.44
N HIS A 148 -22.95 7.51 6.76
CA HIS A 148 -23.17 6.28 6.00
C HIS A 148 -21.96 5.34 5.93
N THR A 149 -20.96 5.56 6.80
CA THR A 149 -19.91 4.57 7.04
C THR A 149 -20.54 3.33 7.67
N GLU A 150 -20.28 2.16 7.10
CA GLU A 150 -20.73 0.86 7.61
C GLU A 150 -20.10 0.55 8.97
N VAL A 151 -20.93 0.08 9.89
CA VAL A 151 -20.52 -0.36 11.22
C VAL A 151 -21.22 -1.65 11.61
N THR A 152 -20.68 -2.34 12.60
CA THR A 152 -21.35 -3.47 13.25
C THR A 152 -21.45 -3.18 14.74
N ILE A 153 -22.66 -3.27 15.27
CA ILE A 153 -22.95 -3.16 16.70
C ILE A 153 -22.84 -4.56 17.29
N LYS A 154 -22.01 -4.72 18.32
CA LYS A 154 -21.83 -5.94 19.08
C LYS A 154 -22.38 -5.76 20.50
N THR A 155 -23.26 -6.65 20.90
CA THR A 155 -23.84 -6.63 22.25
C THR A 155 -22.95 -7.38 23.24
N PRO A 156 -23.11 -7.16 24.56
CA PRO A 156 -22.47 -7.97 25.59
C PRO A 156 -22.84 -9.46 25.51
N SER A 157 -24.03 -9.80 25.00
CA SER A 157 -24.49 -11.17 24.74
C SER A 157 -23.74 -11.86 23.59
N GLY A 158 -22.94 -11.12 22.81
CA GLY A 158 -22.17 -11.63 21.68
C GLY A 158 -22.88 -11.57 20.33
N GLU A 159 -24.09 -11.01 20.28
CA GLU A 159 -24.83 -10.79 19.04
C GLU A 159 -24.18 -9.66 18.23
N SER A 160 -24.36 -9.70 16.90
CA SER A 160 -23.78 -8.73 15.97
C SER A 160 -24.82 -8.25 14.98
N TYR A 161 -25.00 -6.93 14.91
CA TYR A 161 -25.99 -6.31 14.04
C TYR A 161 -25.31 -5.34 13.06
N PRO A 162 -25.56 -5.46 11.74
CA PRO A 162 -25.11 -4.47 10.78
C PRO A 162 -25.85 -3.14 10.99
N SER A 163 -25.16 -2.03 10.77
CA SER A 163 -25.70 -0.67 10.92
C SER A 163 -24.82 0.32 10.12
N TYR A 164 -25.19 1.60 10.09
CA TYR A 164 -24.39 2.67 9.51
C TYR A 164 -24.49 3.96 10.32
N ILE A 165 -23.53 4.86 10.12
CA ILE A 165 -23.53 6.17 10.78
C ILE A 165 -24.64 7.06 10.20
N THR A 166 -25.63 7.40 11.02
CA THR A 166 -26.74 8.30 10.65
C THR A 166 -26.45 9.76 11.03
N SER A 167 -25.67 9.97 12.10
CA SER A 167 -25.29 11.30 12.58
C SER A 167 -23.90 11.27 13.21
N ASN A 168 -23.14 12.35 13.06
CA ASN A 168 -21.84 12.52 13.70
C ASN A 168 -21.77 13.95 14.26
N MET A 169 -22.06 14.10 15.55
CA MET A 169 -22.04 15.38 16.27
C MET A 169 -20.81 15.42 17.19
N GLN A 170 -20.40 16.59 17.66
CA GLN A 170 -19.21 16.70 18.50
C GLN A 170 -19.30 15.90 19.82
N SER A 171 -20.51 15.75 20.37
CA SER A 171 -20.77 15.07 21.64
C SER A 171 -21.21 13.61 21.50
N MET A 172 -21.73 13.20 20.34
CA MET A 172 -22.38 11.90 20.16
C MET A 172 -22.37 11.42 18.71
N LEU A 173 -22.28 10.10 18.56
CA LEU A 173 -22.34 9.40 17.29
C LEU A 173 -23.69 8.68 17.17
N GLY A 174 -24.45 8.96 16.13
CA GLY A 174 -25.70 8.28 15.81
C GLY A 174 -25.45 7.10 14.86
N LEU A 175 -25.94 5.92 15.23
CA LEU A 175 -25.93 4.70 14.43
C LEU A 175 -27.37 4.28 14.15
N GLU A 176 -27.66 3.74 12.97
CA GLU A 176 -28.98 3.16 12.69
C GLU A 176 -29.28 2.05 13.69
N CYS A 177 -30.51 2.05 14.26
CA CYS A 177 -30.99 0.95 15.08
C CYS A 177 -31.45 -0.20 14.16
N PRO A 178 -30.78 -1.37 14.20
CA PRO A 178 -31.07 -2.50 13.31
C PRO A 178 -32.32 -3.28 13.73
N ILE A 179 -32.81 -3.06 14.95
CA ILE A 179 -34.00 -3.69 15.50
C ILE A 179 -35.16 -2.72 15.30
N ALA A 180 -36.19 -3.19 14.60
CA ALA A 180 -37.41 -2.43 14.38
C ALA A 180 -38.10 -2.13 15.72
N GLU A 181 -38.70 -0.95 15.81
CA GLU A 181 -39.52 -0.55 16.94
C GLU A 181 -40.83 -1.38 16.92
N GLU A 182 -40.88 -2.46 17.68
CA GLU A 182 -42.11 -3.24 17.90
C GLU A 182 -42.97 -2.54 18.96
N ALA A 183 -44.25 -2.30 18.65
CA ALA A 183 -45.17 -1.67 19.59
C ALA A 183 -45.24 -2.47 20.91
N GLY A 184 -44.90 -1.82 22.03
CA GLY A 184 -44.91 -2.42 23.36
C GLY A 184 -43.59 -3.07 23.79
N LYS A 185 -42.62 -3.27 22.89
CA LYS A 185 -41.23 -3.58 23.26
C LYS A 185 -40.43 -2.29 23.23
N GLY A 186 -39.91 -1.89 24.38
CA GLY A 186 -39.03 -0.71 24.49
C GLY A 186 -37.78 -0.83 23.62
N TYR A 187 -36.94 0.21 23.65
CA TYR A 187 -35.68 0.20 22.90
C TYR A 187 -34.78 -0.99 23.27
N PRO A 188 -34.02 -1.53 22.31
CA PRO A 188 -33.31 -2.80 22.48
C PRO A 188 -32.18 -2.73 23.51
N TRP A 189 -31.59 -1.54 23.73
CA TRP A 189 -30.48 -1.34 24.65
C TRP A 189 -30.79 -0.21 25.63
N LYS A 190 -30.37 -0.38 26.88
CA LYS A 190 -30.60 0.61 27.93
C LYS A 190 -29.60 1.75 27.84
N LYS A 191 -29.97 2.91 28.40
CA LYS A 191 -29.01 4.01 28.60
C LYS A 191 -27.82 3.51 29.44
N ASP A 192 -26.63 3.96 29.08
CA ASP A 192 -25.33 3.60 29.66
C ASP A 192 -24.88 2.14 29.43
N GLU A 193 -25.67 1.34 28.70
CA GLU A 193 -25.25 0.00 28.27
C GLU A 193 -24.04 0.09 27.34
N GLU A 194 -23.07 -0.82 27.54
CA GLU A 194 -21.84 -0.85 26.75
C GLU A 194 -22.01 -1.72 25.51
N LEU A 195 -21.83 -1.12 24.34
CA LEU A 195 -21.84 -1.79 23.04
C LEU A 195 -20.43 -1.78 22.44
N GLY A 196 -20.06 -2.88 21.81
CA GLY A 196 -18.86 -2.94 20.96
C GLY A 196 -19.17 -2.41 19.57
N ILE A 197 -18.49 -1.36 19.13
CA ILE A 197 -18.67 -0.82 17.77
C ILE A 197 -17.49 -1.24 16.93
N VAL A 198 -17.75 -1.93 15.83
CA VAL A 198 -16.76 -2.30 14.81
C VAL A 198 -16.97 -1.45 13.58
N ILE A 199 -15.93 -0.77 13.11
CA ILE A 199 -15.97 0.13 11.95
C ILE A 199 -15.11 -0.46 10.85
N VAL A 200 -15.66 -0.53 9.64
CA VAL A 200 -14.91 -0.92 8.44
C VAL A 200 -14.65 0.32 7.58
N ARG A 201 -13.38 0.67 7.40
CA ARG A 201 -12.96 1.83 6.58
C ARG A 201 -12.17 1.36 5.36
N GLY A 202 -12.51 1.93 4.19
CA GLY A 202 -11.82 1.64 2.94
C GLY A 202 -11.80 0.13 2.59
N GLY A 203 -12.85 -0.59 2.99
CA GLY A 203 -13.05 -2.04 2.76
C GLY A 203 -12.07 -2.99 3.47
N THR A 204 -11.03 -2.49 4.16
CA THR A 204 -9.94 -3.34 4.64
C THR A 204 -9.46 -3.03 6.05
N GLU A 205 -9.70 -1.81 6.54
CA GLU A 205 -9.29 -1.41 7.89
C GLU A 205 -10.44 -1.62 8.86
N VAL A 206 -10.24 -2.50 9.83
CA VAL A 206 -11.22 -2.80 10.86
C VAL A 206 -10.77 -2.18 12.17
N TYR A 207 -11.56 -1.25 12.69
CA TYR A 207 -11.37 -0.65 14.00
C TYR A 207 -12.45 -1.16 14.95
N ALA A 208 -12.15 -1.30 16.23
CA ALA A 208 -13.21 -1.38 17.22
C ALA A 208 -12.90 -0.61 18.49
N TYR A 209 -13.99 -0.25 19.14
CA TYR A 209 -13.98 0.39 20.44
C TYR A 209 -15.29 0.05 21.18
N LYS A 210 -15.30 0.32 22.48
CA LYS A 210 -16.48 0.20 23.33
C LYS A 210 -17.15 1.57 23.43
N ALA A 211 -18.46 1.61 23.28
CA ALA A 211 -19.26 2.82 23.32
C ALA A 211 -20.43 2.64 24.30
N LYS A 212 -20.79 3.69 25.03
CA LYS A 212 -21.99 3.68 25.89
C LYS A 212 -23.18 4.26 25.15
N VAL A 213 -24.35 3.63 25.33
CA VAL A 213 -25.61 4.14 24.81
C VAL A 213 -26.02 5.41 25.55
N LEU A 214 -26.22 6.49 24.81
CA LEU A 214 -26.68 7.77 25.34
C LEU A 214 -28.21 7.90 25.25
N GLY A 215 -28.81 7.29 24.24
CA GLY A 215 -30.26 7.29 24.01
C GLY A 215 -30.61 7.04 22.56
N TYR A 216 -31.86 7.32 22.19
CA TYR A 216 -32.40 7.11 20.86
C TYR A 216 -33.04 8.39 20.33
N LYS A 217 -32.88 8.65 19.04
CA LYS A 217 -33.57 9.75 18.36
C LYS A 217 -33.72 9.43 16.88
N ARG A 218 -34.81 9.90 16.27
CA ARG A 218 -35.00 9.81 14.82
C ARG A 218 -34.18 10.88 14.11
N VAL A 219 -33.33 10.45 13.19
CA VAL A 219 -32.52 11.32 12.33
C VAL A 219 -32.99 11.11 10.90
N ARG A 220 -33.61 12.13 10.29
CA ARG A 220 -34.19 12.05 8.94
C ARG A 220 -35.13 10.85 8.76
N GLY A 221 -35.97 10.60 9.76
CA GLY A 221 -36.94 9.49 9.78
C GLY A 221 -36.38 8.15 10.27
N VAL A 222 -35.06 7.96 10.28
CA VAL A 222 -34.41 6.71 10.70
C VAL A 222 -34.20 6.68 12.21
N LEU A 223 -34.69 5.64 12.89
CA LEU A 223 -34.42 5.43 14.31
C LEU A 223 -32.92 5.18 14.52
N SER A 224 -32.28 6.06 15.29
CA SER A 224 -30.85 5.98 15.55
C SER A 224 -30.57 5.82 17.04
N VAL A 225 -29.66 4.90 17.38
CA VAL A 225 -29.04 4.83 18.70
C VAL A 225 -27.87 5.81 18.74
N PHE A 226 -27.83 6.66 19.75
CA PHE A 226 -26.73 7.58 20.00
C PHE A 226 -25.77 6.95 21.00
N VAL A 227 -24.49 6.96 20.66
CA VAL A 227 -23.42 6.39 21.48
C VAL A 227 -22.27 7.37 21.68
N THR A 228 -21.48 7.16 22.73
CA THR A 228 -20.25 7.93 22.97
C THR A 228 -19.22 7.72 21.87
N HIS A 229 -18.46 8.76 21.51
CA HIS A 229 -17.35 8.63 20.57
C HIS A 229 -16.24 7.71 21.07
N GLY A 230 -15.61 7.00 20.13
CA GLY A 230 -14.40 6.25 20.38
C GLY A 230 -13.19 7.17 20.33
N ARG A 231 -12.39 7.17 21.39
CA ARG A 231 -11.06 7.79 21.45
C ARG A 231 -10.02 6.68 21.39
N ASN A 232 -8.88 6.94 20.73
CA ASN A 232 -7.78 5.99 20.60
C ASN A 232 -8.21 4.66 19.96
N LEU A 233 -8.88 4.74 18.81
CA LEU A 233 -9.41 3.57 18.13
C LEU A 233 -8.30 2.55 17.84
N LYS A 234 -8.50 1.33 18.35
CA LYS A 234 -7.58 0.22 18.09
C LYS A 234 -7.96 -0.42 16.76
N GLN A 235 -7.05 -0.36 15.80
CA GLN A 235 -7.16 -1.14 14.58
C GLN A 235 -7.00 -2.63 14.94
N ILE A 236 -8.08 -3.41 14.84
CA ILE A 236 -8.05 -4.85 15.14
C ILE A 236 -7.34 -5.60 14.03
N GLN A 237 -7.59 -5.22 12.77
CA GLN A 237 -7.02 -5.91 11.62
C GLN A 237 -5.91 -5.09 10.96
N LYS A 238 -4.66 -5.40 11.32
CA LYS A 238 -3.47 -4.91 10.61
C LYS A 238 -3.08 -5.91 9.52
N ARG A 239 -3.42 -5.62 8.27
CA ARG A 239 -2.96 -6.42 7.13
C ARG A 239 -1.57 -5.95 6.73
N LYS A 240 -0.56 -6.81 6.87
CA LYS A 240 0.80 -6.54 6.40
C LYS A 240 0.90 -6.51 4.87
N PHE A 241 0.06 -7.28 4.18
CA PHE A 241 0.11 -7.45 2.73
C PHE A 241 -1.21 -7.04 2.08
N ARG A 242 -1.13 -6.40 0.92
CA ARG A 242 -2.28 -6.13 0.06
C ARG A 242 -2.91 -7.44 -0.40
N ARG A 243 -4.23 -7.50 -0.38
CA ARG A 243 -5.01 -8.59 -0.97
C ARG A 243 -5.62 -8.15 -2.28
N LYS A 244 -5.78 -9.08 -3.21
CA LYS A 244 -6.54 -8.91 -4.45
C LYS A 244 -7.56 -10.03 -4.54
N GLU A 245 -8.78 -9.67 -4.90
CA GLU A 245 -9.85 -10.64 -5.16
C GLU A 245 -9.52 -11.46 -6.40
N ILE A 246 -9.83 -12.75 -6.34
CA ILE A 246 -9.61 -13.70 -7.41
C ILE A 246 -10.68 -14.76 -7.31
N SER A 247 -11.21 -15.23 -8.45
CA SER A 247 -12.16 -16.35 -8.49
C SER A 247 -11.59 -17.43 -9.40
N LYS A 248 -10.66 -18.23 -8.85
CA LYS A 248 -9.97 -19.31 -9.58
C LYS A 248 -10.03 -20.62 -8.79
N PRO A 249 -10.08 -21.78 -9.47
CA PRO A 249 -10.00 -23.06 -8.79
C PRO A 249 -8.72 -23.20 -7.98
N ALA A 250 -8.84 -23.81 -6.81
CA ALA A 250 -7.70 -24.22 -5.99
C ALA A 250 -7.90 -25.63 -5.47
N ILE A 251 -6.80 -26.37 -5.45
CA ILE A 251 -6.73 -27.72 -4.90
C ILE A 251 -5.91 -27.62 -3.62
N PHE A 252 -6.36 -28.28 -2.56
CA PHE A 252 -5.61 -28.33 -1.32
C PHE A 252 -5.49 -29.76 -0.79
N TYR A 253 -4.38 -30.03 -0.12
CA TYR A 253 -4.01 -31.32 0.44
C TYR A 253 -3.61 -31.12 1.90
N PRO A 254 -4.17 -31.87 2.87
CA PRO A 254 -3.68 -31.90 4.23
C PRO A 254 -2.21 -32.29 4.27
N VAL A 255 -1.46 -31.64 5.15
CA VAL A 255 -0.07 -31.98 5.47
C VAL A 255 -0.03 -32.52 6.89
N GLU A 256 0.46 -33.74 7.03
CA GLU A 256 0.59 -34.44 8.30
C GLU A 256 2.05 -34.42 8.72
N VAL A 257 2.31 -34.20 10.01
CA VAL A 257 3.68 -34.25 10.55
C VAL A 257 3.89 -35.63 11.13
N VAL A 258 4.63 -36.45 10.41
CA VAL A 258 4.99 -37.81 10.84
C VAL A 258 6.33 -37.72 11.57
N GLN A 259 6.42 -38.37 12.72
CA GLN A 259 7.70 -38.53 13.42
C GLN A 259 8.38 -39.77 12.85
N SER A 260 9.52 -39.58 12.19
CA SER A 260 10.36 -40.68 11.72
C SER A 260 11.54 -40.79 12.67
N THR A 261 11.65 -41.94 13.34
CA THR A 261 12.79 -42.26 14.19
C THR A 261 13.90 -42.79 13.30
N LYS A 262 14.98 -42.01 13.12
CA LYS A 262 16.17 -42.45 12.40
C LYS A 262 17.33 -42.55 13.39
N GLY A 263 17.44 -43.71 14.06
CA GLY A 263 18.42 -43.92 15.13
C GLY A 263 17.96 -43.37 16.49
N LYS A 264 18.85 -42.65 17.21
CA LYS A 264 18.55 -42.02 18.52
C LYS A 264 17.88 -40.64 18.42
N GLU A 265 17.70 -40.11 17.21
CA GLU A 265 17.16 -38.77 16.97
C GLU A 265 15.77 -38.85 16.31
N ILE A 266 14.82 -38.07 16.85
CA ILE A 266 13.43 -38.02 16.37
C ILE A 266 13.31 -36.90 15.33
N GLU A 267 13.25 -37.23 14.04
CA GLU A 267 13.03 -36.26 12.98
C GLU A 267 11.52 -36.09 12.71
N LYS A 268 11.05 -34.84 12.66
CA LYS A 268 9.67 -34.50 12.27
C LYS A 268 9.63 -34.22 10.77
N GLN A 269 8.99 -35.08 10.00
CA GLN A 269 8.84 -34.92 8.56
C GLN A 269 7.40 -34.54 8.20
N ALA A 270 7.24 -33.50 7.37
CA ALA A 270 5.95 -33.08 6.86
C ALA A 270 5.61 -33.83 5.57
N VAL A 271 4.60 -34.70 5.62
CA VAL A 271 4.16 -35.51 4.49
C VAL A 271 2.83 -34.97 3.96
N VAL A 272 2.76 -34.76 2.65
CA VAL A 272 1.53 -34.32 1.98
C VAL A 272 0.62 -35.52 1.74
N ASN A 273 -0.56 -35.52 2.35
CA ASN A 273 -1.55 -36.58 2.14
C ASN A 273 -2.30 -36.35 0.81
N ARG A 274 -1.80 -36.96 -0.27
CA ARG A 274 -2.37 -36.81 -1.62
C ARG A 274 -3.75 -37.46 -1.78
N ASN A 275 -4.06 -38.45 -0.93
CA ASN A 275 -5.33 -39.18 -0.98
C ASN A 275 -6.50 -38.34 -0.44
N ARG A 276 -6.22 -37.36 0.42
CA ARG A 276 -7.22 -36.45 1.00
C ARG A 276 -7.29 -35.12 0.25
N ARG A 277 -7.49 -35.19 -1.07
CA ARG A 277 -7.61 -33.99 -1.91
C ARG A 277 -8.92 -33.24 -1.65
N GLY A 278 -8.81 -31.96 -1.32
CA GLY A 278 -9.93 -31.02 -1.30
C GLY A 278 -9.92 -30.10 -2.52
N MET A 279 -11.11 -29.69 -2.97
CA MET A 279 -11.29 -28.71 -4.03
C MET A 279 -12.03 -27.49 -3.48
N GLY A 280 -11.64 -26.31 -3.94
CA GLY A 280 -12.30 -25.07 -3.63
C GLY A 280 -12.06 -23.99 -4.67
N THR A 281 -12.57 -22.80 -4.39
CA THR A 281 -12.39 -21.61 -5.21
C THR A 281 -11.68 -20.57 -4.38
N LEU A 282 -10.52 -20.08 -4.83
CA LEU A 282 -9.90 -18.91 -4.21
C LEU A 282 -10.88 -17.74 -4.25
N GLN A 283 -10.87 -16.94 -3.19
CA GLN A 283 -11.66 -15.72 -3.06
C GLN A 283 -10.75 -14.50 -3.05
N ASP A 284 -9.63 -14.60 -2.33
CA ASP A 284 -8.59 -13.58 -2.31
C ASP A 284 -7.19 -14.20 -2.23
N ILE A 285 -6.20 -13.42 -2.64
CA ILE A 285 -4.78 -13.79 -2.57
C ILE A 285 -3.94 -12.60 -2.11
N SER A 286 -2.89 -12.89 -1.34
CA SER A 286 -1.87 -11.96 -0.90
C SER A 286 -0.51 -12.66 -0.83
N ALA A 287 0.57 -11.89 -0.67
CA ALA A 287 1.90 -12.49 -0.44
C ALA A 287 1.99 -13.30 0.88
N GLY A 288 1.08 -13.07 1.83
CA GLY A 288 1.08 -13.76 3.13
C GLY A 288 0.09 -14.91 3.25
N GLY A 289 -0.77 -15.15 2.25
CA GLY A 289 -1.84 -16.12 2.36
C GLY A 289 -3.01 -15.86 1.41
N CYS A 290 -4.03 -16.70 1.49
CA CYS A 290 -5.22 -16.66 0.65
C CYS A 290 -6.48 -17.08 1.42
N ALA A 291 -7.64 -16.79 0.84
CA ALA A 291 -8.92 -17.31 1.29
C ALA A 291 -9.48 -18.29 0.25
N ILE A 292 -9.91 -19.47 0.69
CA ILE A 292 -10.45 -20.53 -0.18
C ILE A 292 -11.86 -20.89 0.28
N LEU A 293 -12.82 -20.71 -0.62
CA LEU A 293 -14.17 -21.22 -0.47
C LEU A 293 -14.19 -22.73 -0.76
N ALA A 294 -14.59 -23.54 0.22
CA ALA A 294 -14.68 -24.99 0.07
C ALA A 294 -15.96 -25.54 0.71
N ARG A 295 -16.49 -26.63 0.16
CA ARG A 295 -17.64 -27.36 0.75
C ARG A 295 -17.24 -28.06 2.06
N GLY A 296 -16.04 -28.64 2.10
CA GLY A 296 -15.45 -29.25 3.29
C GLY A 296 -14.16 -28.53 3.70
N PRO A 297 -14.23 -27.37 4.38
CA PRO A 297 -13.04 -26.67 4.85
C PRO A 297 -12.33 -27.48 5.94
N LEU A 298 -11.00 -27.44 5.95
CA LEU A 298 -10.20 -28.08 7.00
C LEU A 298 -10.22 -27.22 8.28
N PRO A 299 -10.18 -27.83 9.48
CA PRO A 299 -10.26 -27.11 10.74
C PRO A 299 -9.13 -26.09 10.92
N ALA A 300 -9.38 -25.07 11.74
CA ALA A 300 -8.34 -24.12 12.13
C ALA A 300 -7.16 -24.86 12.76
N GLY A 301 -5.94 -24.50 12.38
CA GLY A 301 -4.72 -25.16 12.82
C GLY A 301 -4.13 -26.16 11.81
N SER A 302 -4.92 -26.70 10.88
CA SER A 302 -4.44 -27.66 9.89
C SER A 302 -3.36 -27.07 8.99
N LEU A 303 -2.34 -27.89 8.70
CA LEU A 303 -1.33 -27.59 7.69
C LEU A 303 -1.80 -28.11 6.35
N ILE A 304 -1.63 -27.32 5.30
CA ILE A 304 -2.10 -27.65 3.96
C ILE A 304 -1.08 -27.25 2.90
N ARG A 305 -1.05 -28.04 1.83
CA ARG A 305 -0.43 -27.67 0.55
C ARG A 305 -1.54 -27.22 -0.38
N ILE A 306 -1.39 -26.08 -1.02
CA ILE A 306 -2.35 -25.50 -1.95
C ILE A 306 -1.71 -25.39 -3.32
N GLU A 307 -2.47 -25.74 -4.35
CA GLU A 307 -2.15 -25.53 -5.75
C GLU A 307 -3.24 -24.68 -6.40
N PHE A 308 -2.84 -23.65 -7.14
CA PHE A 308 -3.75 -22.77 -7.85
C PHE A 308 -3.05 -22.03 -8.99
N GLU A 309 -3.81 -21.34 -9.83
CA GLU A 309 -3.28 -20.51 -10.90
C GLU A 309 -3.78 -19.06 -10.75
N THR A 310 -2.89 -18.08 -10.93
CA THR A 310 -3.26 -16.65 -10.98
C THR A 310 -3.66 -16.24 -12.39
N GLU A 311 -2.90 -16.70 -13.38
CA GLU A 311 -3.11 -16.51 -14.83
C GLU A 311 -2.86 -17.84 -15.55
N ARG A 312 -3.06 -17.90 -16.88
CA ARG A 312 -2.77 -19.12 -17.66
C ARG A 312 -1.29 -19.46 -17.55
N GLY A 313 -0.95 -20.63 -17.02
CA GLY A 313 0.44 -21.07 -16.92
C GLY A 313 0.66 -22.13 -15.85
N LYS A 314 1.91 -22.26 -15.39
CA LYS A 314 2.29 -23.27 -14.39
C LYS A 314 1.61 -22.97 -13.04
N PRO A 315 1.04 -24.00 -12.37
CA PRO A 315 0.37 -23.83 -11.08
C PRO A 315 1.36 -23.33 -10.03
N ILE A 316 0.86 -22.41 -9.21
CA ILE A 316 1.52 -21.92 -8.02
C ILE A 316 1.26 -22.92 -6.90
N VAL A 317 2.34 -23.38 -6.29
CA VAL A 317 2.33 -24.27 -5.13
C VAL A 317 2.77 -23.49 -3.91
N GLY A 318 1.97 -23.54 -2.85
CA GLY A 318 2.27 -22.96 -1.55
C GLY A 318 1.89 -23.87 -0.41
N TYR A 319 2.61 -23.78 0.70
CA TYR A 319 2.26 -24.41 1.97
C TYR A 319 1.73 -23.35 2.92
N GLY A 320 0.74 -23.72 3.71
CA GLY A 320 0.13 -22.81 4.65
C GLY A 320 -0.54 -23.49 5.84
N LYS A 321 -0.96 -22.67 6.78
CA LYS A 321 -1.72 -23.06 7.96
C LYS A 321 -3.09 -22.39 7.92
N VAL A 322 -4.15 -23.17 8.15
CA VAL A 322 -5.51 -22.63 8.31
C VAL A 322 -5.57 -21.82 9.60
N LYS A 323 -5.90 -20.53 9.50
CA LYS A 323 -6.04 -19.62 10.64
C LYS A 323 -7.43 -19.57 11.21
N GLY A 324 -8.44 -19.73 10.37
CA GLY A 324 -9.83 -19.65 10.76
C GLY A 324 -10.74 -20.01 9.60
N ILE A 325 -12.01 -20.22 9.91
CA ILE A 325 -13.04 -20.58 8.94
C ILE A 325 -14.21 -19.64 9.16
N THR A 326 -14.63 -18.96 8.09
CA THR A 326 -15.94 -18.29 8.08
C THR A 326 -16.97 -19.29 7.58
N LYS A 327 -17.90 -19.69 8.46
CA LYS A 327 -18.98 -20.62 8.09
C LYS A 327 -19.95 -19.94 7.14
N ILE A 328 -20.39 -20.67 6.12
CA ILE A 328 -21.46 -20.26 5.21
C ILE A 328 -22.47 -21.43 5.09
N PRO A 329 -23.72 -21.19 4.68
CA PRO A 329 -24.77 -22.22 4.69
C PRO A 329 -24.42 -23.53 3.94
N ARG A 330 -23.52 -23.48 2.95
CA ARG A 330 -23.11 -24.65 2.13
C ARG A 330 -21.59 -24.85 2.09
N GLY A 331 -20.90 -24.58 3.20
CA GLY A 331 -19.45 -24.82 3.32
C GLY A 331 -18.74 -23.83 4.25
N GLY A 332 -17.54 -23.43 3.88
CA GLY A 332 -16.81 -22.39 4.60
C GLY A 332 -15.72 -21.74 3.77
N ILE A 333 -15.39 -20.50 4.15
CA ILE A 333 -14.22 -19.79 3.64
C ILE A 333 -13.07 -20.05 4.60
N MET A 334 -12.09 -20.81 4.12
CA MET A 334 -10.88 -21.15 4.84
C MET A 334 -9.85 -20.04 4.65
N HIS A 335 -9.46 -19.39 5.74
CA HIS A 335 -8.42 -18.35 5.73
C HIS A 335 -7.07 -19.00 5.98
N VAL A 336 -6.19 -18.97 4.98
CA VAL A 336 -4.90 -19.67 5.02
C VAL A 336 -3.77 -18.65 5.10
N GLN A 337 -2.86 -18.83 6.07
CA GLN A 337 -1.60 -18.11 6.10
C GLN A 337 -0.51 -18.97 5.46
N PHE A 338 0.23 -18.43 4.48
CA PHE A 338 1.37 -19.13 3.92
C PHE A 338 2.50 -19.28 4.94
N THR A 339 3.05 -20.49 5.01
CA THR A 339 4.23 -20.85 5.82
C THR A 339 5.46 -20.98 4.93
N ASN A 340 5.30 -21.50 3.71
CA ASN A 340 6.38 -21.62 2.75
C ASN A 340 5.85 -21.51 1.32
N VAL A 341 6.43 -20.60 0.54
CA VAL A 341 6.16 -20.41 -0.89
C VAL A 341 7.50 -20.06 -1.54
N SER A 342 7.81 -20.68 -2.69
CA SER A 342 9.06 -20.39 -3.41
C SER A 342 9.09 -18.93 -3.85
N ARG A 343 10.29 -18.35 -3.98
CA ARG A 343 10.45 -16.96 -4.43
C ARG A 343 9.77 -16.71 -5.77
N GLN A 344 9.95 -17.62 -6.72
CA GLN A 344 9.32 -17.56 -8.04
C GLN A 344 7.78 -17.53 -7.95
N HIS A 345 7.19 -18.35 -7.09
CA HIS A 345 5.75 -18.35 -6.86
C HIS A 345 5.26 -17.07 -6.16
N LEU A 346 6.04 -16.54 -5.21
CA LEU A 346 5.74 -15.24 -4.60
C LEU A 346 5.80 -14.09 -5.62
N THR A 347 6.80 -14.07 -6.51
CA THR A 347 6.88 -13.08 -7.59
C THR A 347 5.63 -13.13 -8.44
N LYS A 348 5.18 -14.32 -8.87
CA LYS A 348 3.92 -14.48 -9.63
C LYS A 348 2.68 -13.99 -8.89
N ILE A 349 2.57 -14.26 -7.59
CA ILE A 349 1.49 -13.74 -6.75
C ILE A 349 1.53 -12.21 -6.73
N LEU A 350 2.72 -11.62 -6.60
CA LEU A 350 2.92 -10.18 -6.55
C LEU A 350 2.65 -9.50 -7.89
N ASP A 351 3.10 -10.10 -8.99
CA ASP A 351 2.78 -9.67 -10.36
C ASP A 351 1.26 -9.58 -10.54
N TYR A 352 0.52 -10.60 -10.12
CA TYR A 352 -0.95 -10.61 -10.18
C TYR A 352 -1.58 -9.54 -9.30
N ILE A 353 -1.09 -9.34 -8.06
CA ILE A 353 -1.65 -8.36 -7.12
C ILE A 353 -1.46 -6.92 -7.61
N TYR A 354 -0.30 -6.62 -8.21
CA TYR A 354 0.09 -5.27 -8.59
C TYR A 354 -0.13 -4.93 -10.07
N GLU A 355 -0.37 -5.93 -10.93
CA GLU A 355 -0.68 -5.76 -12.35
C GLU A 355 0.40 -4.96 -13.12
N TYR A 356 1.67 -5.25 -12.81
CA TYR A 356 2.79 -4.58 -13.49
C TYR A 356 3.13 -5.20 -14.84
N SER A 357 2.84 -6.50 -15.02
CA SER A 357 3.15 -7.26 -16.24
C SER A 357 2.01 -7.28 -17.27
N SER A 358 0.80 -6.88 -16.89
CA SER A 358 -0.33 -6.77 -17.82
C SER A 358 -0.30 -5.42 -18.54
N ALA A 359 -0.02 -5.44 -19.84
CA ALA A 359 -0.49 -4.37 -20.72
C ALA A 359 -2.02 -4.23 -20.53
N PRO A 360 -2.59 -3.02 -20.53
CA PRO A 360 -4.03 -2.87 -20.43
C PRO A 360 -4.69 -3.63 -21.58
N ALA A 361 -5.43 -4.69 -21.25
CA ALA A 361 -6.33 -5.33 -22.17
C ALA A 361 -7.46 -4.32 -22.49
N GLY A 362 -7.47 -3.77 -23.71
CA GLY A 362 -8.59 -2.99 -24.22
C GLY A 362 -8.30 -1.52 -24.52
N VAL A 363 -7.57 -1.26 -25.61
CA VAL A 363 -8.02 -0.27 -26.60
C VAL A 363 -7.94 -0.97 -27.95
N GLY A 364 -8.97 -1.75 -28.25
CA GLY A 364 -9.23 -2.16 -29.62
C GLY A 364 -9.49 -0.87 -30.40
N LYS A 365 -8.59 -0.55 -31.33
CA LYS A 365 -8.89 0.41 -32.39
C LYS A 365 -10.06 -0.18 -33.16
N SER A 366 -11.25 0.40 -33.00
CA SER A 366 -12.27 0.33 -34.03
C SER A 366 -11.72 1.11 -35.22
N ALA A 367 -11.30 0.36 -36.25
CA ALA A 367 -11.22 0.86 -37.61
C ALA A 367 -12.60 0.66 -38.26
#